data_AF-A0A9E7GYL2-F1
#
_entry.id   AF-A0A9E7GYL2-F1
#
_cell.length_a   1.000
_cell.length_b   1.000
_cell.length_c   1.000
_cell.angle_alpha   90.00
_cell.angle_beta   90.00
_cell.angle_gamma   90.00
#
_symmetry.space_group_name_H-M   'P 1'
#
loop_
_entity.id
_entity.type
_entity.pdbx_description
1 polymer ?
#
loop_
_entity_poly.entity_id
_entity_poly.type
_entity_poly.pdbx_seq_one_letter_code
_entity_poly.pdbx_strand_id
1 'polypeptide(L)'
;MAAPVVDAEYLKEIEKARRDLRALIASKNCAPIMLRLAWHDAGTFDVNTKTGGPNGSIRHEEEYTHGSNAGLKIAIDLCEPVKRKHPRITYADLYQLAGVVAVEVTGGPTIDFVPGRRGRAHPERSGFEGAWTVEPLKFDNSYFIELLKGETEGLLKLPTDNALLHDPEFRRYVELYAKDEELFFKDYAESHKKLSELGFTSRQTGSATKTIATSAVLAQSAFGVAVAAAVVILSYCYEASRRK
;
A
#
# COMPACT_ATOMS: atom_id res chain seq x y z
N MET A 1 -12.09 13.36 10.43
CA MET A 1 -11.14 13.60 9.32
C MET A 1 -10.28 14.79 9.72
N ALA A 2 -8.95 14.62 9.83
CA ALA A 2 -8.05 15.76 10.05
C ALA A 2 -7.97 16.62 8.78
N ALA A 3 -7.66 17.91 8.91
CA ALA A 3 -7.43 18.75 7.75
C ALA A 3 -6.20 18.26 6.97
N PRO A 4 -6.23 18.19 5.62
CA PRO A 4 -5.09 17.75 4.84
C PRO A 4 -3.90 18.72 5.01
N VAL A 5 -2.69 18.17 5.08
CA VAL A 5 -1.42 18.93 5.18
C VAL A 5 -1.15 19.75 3.90
N VAL A 6 -1.80 19.38 2.81
CA VAL A 6 -1.64 19.92 1.46
C VAL A 6 -2.93 20.58 0.97
N ASP A 7 -2.81 21.50 0.02
CA ASP A 7 -3.95 22.20 -0.56
C ASP A 7 -4.84 21.30 -1.45
N ALA A 8 -6.06 21.77 -1.76
CA ALA A 8 -7.04 21.02 -2.54
C ALA A 8 -6.64 20.80 -4.02
N GLU A 9 -5.70 21.57 -4.56
CA GLU A 9 -5.16 21.36 -5.90
C GLU A 9 -4.10 20.26 -5.89
N TYR A 10 -3.26 20.20 -4.85
CA TYR A 10 -2.32 19.10 -4.63
C TYR A 10 -3.05 17.76 -4.49
N LEU A 11 -4.17 17.72 -3.76
CA LEU A 11 -5.03 16.53 -3.70
C LEU A 11 -5.58 16.12 -5.08
N LYS A 12 -6.06 17.09 -5.88
CA LYS A 12 -6.49 16.83 -7.26
C LYS A 12 -5.35 16.33 -8.15
N GLU A 13 -4.13 16.78 -7.91
CA GLU A 13 -2.94 16.37 -8.65
C GLU A 13 -2.52 14.94 -8.29
N ILE A 14 -2.51 14.58 -7.01
CA ILE A 14 -2.32 13.20 -6.51
C ILE A 14 -3.28 12.25 -7.20
N GLU A 15 -4.57 12.60 -7.31
CA GLU A 15 -5.55 11.75 -7.98
C GLU A 15 -5.34 11.62 -9.50
N LYS A 16 -4.74 12.61 -10.17
CA LYS A 16 -4.30 12.44 -11.57
C LYS A 16 -3.13 11.47 -11.64
N ALA A 17 -2.10 11.68 -10.81
CA ALA A 17 -0.92 10.82 -10.78
C ALA A 17 -1.27 9.37 -10.42
N ARG A 18 -2.23 9.14 -9.51
CA ARG A 18 -2.77 7.81 -9.19
C ARG A 18 -3.31 7.09 -10.43
N ARG A 19 -4.02 7.80 -11.31
CA ARG A 19 -4.53 7.24 -12.58
C ARG A 19 -3.42 6.98 -13.60
N ASP A 20 -2.48 7.91 -13.74
CA ASP A 20 -1.35 7.76 -14.66
C ASP A 20 -0.38 6.65 -14.22
N LEU A 21 -0.14 6.49 -12.91
CA LEU A 21 0.56 5.34 -12.32
C LEU A 21 -0.17 4.03 -12.57
N ARG A 22 -1.51 3.98 -12.39
CA ARG A 22 -2.30 2.77 -12.64
C ARG A 22 -2.19 2.31 -14.10
N ALA A 23 -2.23 3.26 -15.05
CA ALA A 23 -2.02 2.97 -16.47
C ALA A 23 -0.58 2.52 -16.78
N LEU A 24 0.43 3.18 -16.20
CA LEU A 24 1.84 2.81 -16.36
C LEU A 24 2.10 1.40 -15.82
N ILE A 25 1.68 1.11 -14.60
CA ILE A 25 1.96 -0.12 -13.88
C ILE A 25 1.34 -1.33 -14.58
N ALA A 26 0.07 -1.21 -14.98
CA ALA A 26 -0.62 -2.26 -15.73
C ALA A 26 -0.04 -2.47 -17.14
N SER A 27 0.32 -1.40 -17.86
CA SER A 27 0.86 -1.52 -19.24
C SER A 27 2.32 -1.99 -19.30
N LYS A 28 3.09 -1.84 -18.21
CA LYS A 28 4.49 -2.26 -18.12
C LYS A 28 4.71 -3.51 -17.27
N ASN A 29 3.67 -4.07 -16.66
CA ASN A 29 3.75 -5.19 -15.72
C ASN A 29 4.81 -4.96 -14.61
N CYS A 30 4.92 -3.72 -14.13
CA CYS A 30 6.01 -3.28 -13.25
C CYS A 30 5.57 -3.07 -11.78
N ALA A 31 4.44 -3.65 -11.36
CA ALA A 31 3.96 -3.53 -9.99
C ALA A 31 4.99 -3.95 -8.92
N PRO A 32 5.72 -5.09 -9.05
CA PRO A 32 6.66 -5.52 -8.01
C PRO A 32 7.82 -4.53 -7.81
N ILE A 33 8.35 -3.96 -8.90
CA ILE A 33 9.47 -3.02 -8.79
C ILE A 33 9.02 -1.63 -8.29
N MET A 34 7.77 -1.24 -8.52
CA MET A 34 7.17 -0.03 -7.93
C MET A 34 6.89 -0.18 -6.43
N LEU A 35 6.37 -1.35 -6.01
CA LEU A 35 6.21 -1.68 -4.59
C LEU A 35 7.58 -1.74 -3.88
N ARG A 36 8.58 -2.36 -4.51
CA ARG A 36 9.96 -2.38 -4.01
C ARG A 36 10.56 -0.98 -3.93
N LEU A 37 10.32 -0.10 -4.91
CA LEU A 37 10.77 1.30 -4.84
C LEU A 37 10.19 2.03 -3.62
N ALA A 38 8.89 1.88 -3.36
CA ALA A 38 8.24 2.48 -2.20
C ALA A 38 8.76 1.91 -0.86
N TRP A 39 8.95 0.58 -0.78
CA TRP A 39 9.55 -0.09 0.39
C TRP A 39 10.96 0.42 0.67
N HIS A 40 11.84 0.46 -0.34
CA HIS A 40 13.24 0.84 -0.14
C HIS A 40 13.41 2.33 0.21
N ASP A 41 12.56 3.21 -0.34
CA ASP A 41 12.51 4.62 0.05
C ASP A 41 12.05 4.77 1.53
N ALA A 42 11.06 3.98 1.96
CA ALA A 42 10.53 4.03 3.33
C ALA A 42 11.41 3.34 4.39
N GLY A 43 12.07 2.24 4.02
CA GLY A 43 12.78 1.33 4.93
C GLY A 43 14.09 1.86 5.52
N THR A 44 14.55 3.04 5.09
CA THR A 44 15.75 3.70 5.62
C THR A 44 15.50 4.47 6.94
N PHE A 45 14.27 4.52 7.44
CA PHE A 45 13.94 5.32 8.63
C PHE A 45 14.51 4.75 9.94
N ASP A 46 15.34 5.53 10.63
CA ASP A 46 15.77 5.24 12.00
C ASP A 46 14.93 6.04 13.01
N VAL A 47 14.24 5.30 13.89
CA VAL A 47 13.39 5.86 14.95
C VAL A 47 14.16 6.65 16.02
N ASN A 48 15.46 6.42 16.18
CA ASN A 48 16.28 7.09 17.20
C ASN A 48 16.78 8.44 16.70
N THR A 49 17.41 8.45 15.52
CA THR A 49 17.95 9.68 14.91
C THR A 49 16.90 10.51 14.16
N LYS A 50 15.75 9.93 13.82
CA LYS A 50 14.69 10.52 12.95
C LYS A 50 15.20 10.86 11.54
N THR A 51 16.16 10.10 11.03
CA THR A 51 16.71 10.23 9.67
C THR A 51 16.20 9.13 8.75
N GLY A 52 16.35 9.32 7.43
CA GLY A 52 15.81 8.42 6.39
C GLY A 52 14.29 8.47 6.25
N GLY A 53 13.71 7.41 5.71
CA GLY A 53 12.27 7.23 5.55
C GLY A 53 11.70 7.75 4.22
N PRO A 54 10.38 7.61 4.01
CA PRO A 54 9.71 7.80 2.72
C PRO A 54 9.75 9.25 2.26
N ASN A 55 10.83 9.59 1.56
CA ASN A 55 11.18 10.96 1.28
C ASN A 55 11.70 11.13 -0.17
N GLY A 56 11.57 10.12 -1.03
CA GLY A 56 12.00 10.17 -2.43
C GLY A 56 13.51 10.29 -2.57
N SER A 57 14.25 9.93 -1.52
CA SER A 57 15.70 9.99 -1.43
C SER A 57 16.37 9.08 -2.45
N ILE A 58 15.75 7.92 -2.67
CA ILE A 58 16.23 6.83 -3.50
C ILE A 58 16.50 7.21 -4.95
N ARG A 59 16.01 8.38 -5.41
CA ARG A 59 16.28 8.93 -6.75
C ARG A 59 17.72 9.44 -6.95
N HIS A 60 18.46 9.66 -5.87
CA HIS A 60 19.84 10.14 -5.90
C HIS A 60 20.81 9.01 -6.26
N GLU A 61 21.87 9.29 -7.01
CA GLU A 61 22.80 8.28 -7.51
C GLU A 61 23.54 7.58 -6.37
N GLU A 62 23.90 8.35 -5.34
CA GLU A 62 24.46 7.87 -4.10
C GLU A 62 23.57 6.81 -3.43
N GLU A 63 22.24 6.87 -3.64
CA GLU A 63 21.27 5.98 -3.02
C GLU A 63 20.78 4.85 -3.95
N TYR A 64 20.48 5.08 -5.22
CA TYR A 64 20.07 3.98 -6.12
C TYR A 64 21.22 3.04 -6.49
N THR A 65 22.49 3.47 -6.37
CA THR A 65 23.67 2.60 -6.62
C THR A 65 23.98 1.67 -5.45
N HIS A 66 23.28 1.77 -4.33
CA HIS A 66 23.33 0.75 -3.29
C HIS A 66 23.02 -0.64 -3.86
N GLY A 67 23.72 -1.67 -3.37
CA GLY A 67 23.35 -3.06 -3.68
C GLY A 67 21.87 -3.37 -3.39
N SER A 68 21.26 -2.75 -2.37
CA SER A 68 19.85 -2.93 -2.01
C SER A 68 18.92 -2.39 -3.07
N ASN A 69 19.36 -1.32 -3.71
CA ASN A 69 18.60 -0.59 -4.70
C ASN A 69 19.01 -1.00 -6.12
N ALA A 70 19.79 -2.10 -6.27
CA ALA A 70 20.12 -2.70 -7.55
C ALA A 70 18.85 -2.95 -8.39
N GLY A 71 18.81 -2.34 -9.58
CA GLY A 71 17.65 -2.34 -10.47
C GLY A 71 16.59 -1.26 -10.20
N LEU A 72 16.54 -0.63 -9.02
CA LEU A 72 15.50 0.39 -8.70
C LEU A 72 15.64 1.68 -9.51
N LYS A 73 16.81 1.94 -10.11
CA LYS A 73 16.96 2.98 -11.16
C LYS A 73 15.94 2.82 -12.30
N ILE A 74 15.56 1.59 -12.65
CA ILE A 74 14.52 1.30 -13.65
C ILE A 74 13.16 1.81 -13.17
N ALA A 75 12.79 1.60 -11.91
CA ALA A 75 11.53 2.07 -11.34
C ALA A 75 11.49 3.61 -11.22
N ILE A 76 12.62 4.23 -10.84
CA ILE A 76 12.81 5.68 -10.83
C ILE A 76 12.60 6.25 -12.25
N ASP A 77 13.27 5.70 -13.25
CA ASP A 77 13.17 6.15 -14.66
C ASP A 77 11.77 5.93 -15.24
N LEU A 78 11.05 4.88 -14.82
CA LEU A 78 9.64 4.66 -15.16
C LEU A 78 8.71 5.70 -14.51
N CYS A 79 9.05 6.23 -13.33
CA CYS A 79 8.28 7.28 -12.67
C CYS A 79 8.48 8.67 -13.30
N GLU A 80 9.62 8.94 -13.94
CA GLU A 80 9.95 10.27 -14.51
C GLU A 80 8.89 10.83 -15.49
N PRO A 81 8.35 10.07 -16.46
CA PRO A 81 7.25 10.55 -17.31
C PRO A 81 6.03 11.03 -16.51
N VAL A 82 5.67 10.34 -15.43
CA VAL A 82 4.56 10.72 -14.55
C VAL A 82 4.94 11.94 -13.71
N LYS A 83 6.16 11.98 -13.16
CA LYS A 83 6.70 13.14 -12.41
C LYS A 83 6.68 14.43 -13.23
N ARG A 84 7.06 14.36 -14.51
CA ARG A 84 7.04 15.50 -15.44
C ARG A 84 5.62 16.00 -15.72
N LYS A 85 4.64 15.09 -15.81
CA LYS A 85 3.22 15.42 -15.97
C LYS A 85 2.64 16.09 -14.72
N HIS A 86 3.15 15.74 -13.54
CA HIS A 86 2.71 16.25 -12.23
C HIS A 86 3.84 16.98 -11.47
N PRO A 87 4.29 18.15 -11.95
CA PRO A 87 5.46 18.84 -11.38
C PRO A 87 5.27 19.20 -9.90
N ARG A 88 4.04 19.49 -9.45
CA ARG A 88 3.71 19.85 -8.05
C ARG A 88 3.92 18.71 -7.04
N ILE A 89 3.73 17.45 -7.43
CA ILE A 89 3.85 16.31 -6.50
C ILE A 89 5.32 16.06 -6.19
N THR A 90 5.66 15.86 -4.91
CA THR A 90 7.04 15.51 -4.52
C THR A 90 7.40 14.09 -4.96
N TYR A 91 8.69 13.81 -5.19
CA TYR A 91 9.15 12.45 -5.48
C TYR A 91 8.76 11.46 -4.37
N ALA A 92 8.80 11.91 -3.12
CA ALA A 92 8.38 11.14 -1.95
C ALA A 92 6.92 10.68 -2.03
N ASP A 93 5.99 11.60 -2.30
CA ASP A 93 4.58 11.23 -2.47
C ASP A 93 4.37 10.39 -3.74
N LEU A 94 5.10 10.66 -4.82
CA LEU A 94 5.00 9.89 -6.06
C LEU A 94 5.40 8.42 -5.88
N TYR A 95 6.51 8.14 -5.18
CA TYR A 95 7.00 6.77 -4.98
C TYR A 95 6.11 5.98 -4.02
N GLN A 96 5.67 6.60 -2.92
CA GLN A 96 4.73 5.95 -2.00
C GLN A 96 3.36 5.72 -2.66
N LEU A 97 2.89 6.64 -3.52
CA LEU A 97 1.69 6.44 -4.33
C LEU A 97 1.88 5.33 -5.37
N ALA A 98 3.06 5.20 -5.97
CA ALA A 98 3.37 4.10 -6.89
C ALA A 98 3.35 2.73 -6.19
N GLY A 99 3.81 2.64 -4.94
CA GLY A 99 3.68 1.43 -4.12
C GLY A 99 2.22 1.08 -3.80
N VAL A 100 1.43 2.05 -3.34
CA VAL A 100 -0.02 1.85 -3.10
C VAL A 100 -0.75 1.41 -4.37
N VAL A 101 -0.51 2.08 -5.51
CA VAL A 101 -1.14 1.73 -6.78
C VAL A 101 -0.65 0.37 -7.30
N ALA A 102 0.59 -0.02 -7.03
CA ALA A 102 1.09 -1.35 -7.37
C ALA A 102 0.26 -2.45 -6.69
N VAL A 103 0.02 -2.34 -5.38
CA VAL A 103 -0.82 -3.29 -4.61
C VAL A 103 -2.26 -3.29 -5.14
N GLU A 104 -2.86 -2.13 -5.38
CA GLU A 104 -4.24 -2.04 -5.89
C GLU A 104 -4.41 -2.60 -7.31
N VAL A 105 -3.37 -2.56 -8.14
CA VAL A 105 -3.43 -3.04 -9.54
C VAL A 105 -3.28 -4.56 -9.63
N THR A 106 -2.60 -5.18 -8.67
CA THR A 106 -2.35 -6.63 -8.62
C THR A 106 -3.40 -7.41 -7.80
N GLY A 107 -4.51 -6.75 -7.43
CA GLY A 107 -5.63 -7.36 -6.72
C GLY A 107 -5.60 -7.25 -5.20
N GLY A 108 -4.57 -6.60 -4.64
CA GLY A 108 -4.42 -6.42 -3.20
C GLY A 108 -5.37 -5.38 -2.58
N PRO A 109 -5.28 -5.18 -1.25
CA PRO A 109 -6.19 -4.31 -0.50
C PRO A 109 -6.08 -2.83 -0.90
N THR A 110 -7.16 -2.07 -0.69
CA THR A 110 -7.12 -0.61 -0.78
C THR A 110 -6.35 -0.03 0.41
N ILE A 111 -5.34 0.80 0.13
CA ILE A 111 -4.51 1.44 1.15
C ILE A 111 -4.78 2.94 1.17
N ASP A 112 -5.20 3.46 2.33
CA ASP A 112 -5.35 4.90 2.57
C ASP A 112 -4.01 5.62 2.30
N PHE A 113 -3.99 6.51 1.31
CA PHE A 113 -2.81 7.32 1.00
C PHE A 113 -2.95 8.75 1.55
N VAL A 114 -2.05 9.16 2.43
CA VAL A 114 -1.95 10.54 2.94
C VAL A 114 -0.78 11.26 2.26
N PRO A 115 -1.00 12.35 1.50
CA PRO A 115 0.07 13.14 0.87
C PRO A 115 0.70 14.19 1.81
N GLY A 116 1.90 14.65 1.44
CA GLY A 116 2.59 15.79 2.05
C GLY A 116 4.08 15.59 2.35
N ARG A 117 4.72 14.52 1.86
CA ARG A 117 6.10 14.16 2.19
C ARG A 117 7.12 15.15 1.59
N ARG A 118 8.16 15.49 2.38
CA ARG A 118 9.22 16.48 2.05
C ARG A 118 10.57 15.77 1.94
N GLY A 119 11.20 15.75 0.76
CA GLY A 119 12.26 14.79 0.44
C GLY A 119 13.73 15.15 0.69
N ARG A 120 14.56 14.25 1.28
CA ARG A 120 16.01 14.35 1.60
C ARG A 120 16.74 13.00 1.93
N ALA A 121 17.88 12.71 1.28
CA ALA A 121 18.55 11.38 1.17
C ALA A 121 19.77 11.05 2.06
N HIS A 122 20.15 9.74 2.17
CA HIS A 122 21.45 9.24 2.69
C HIS A 122 21.75 7.70 2.46
N PRO A 123 23.02 7.24 2.32
CA PRO A 123 23.40 5.80 2.12
C PRO A 123 23.18 4.76 3.27
N GLU A 124 23.25 3.39 3.14
CA GLU A 124 23.92 2.43 2.18
C GLU A 124 23.23 1.00 2.02
N ARG A 125 23.45 0.29 0.87
CA ARG A 125 23.56 -1.21 0.57
C ARG A 125 22.45 -2.29 0.81
N SER A 126 22.54 -3.43 0.06
CA SER A 126 22.13 -4.86 0.35
C SER A 126 22.50 -5.92 -0.75
N GLY A 127 21.74 -6.17 -1.83
CA GLY A 127 22.14 -6.94 -3.04
C GLY A 127 21.69 -8.42 -3.20
N PHE A 128 20.54 -8.67 -3.85
CA PHE A 128 19.97 -10.02 -4.16
C PHE A 128 19.16 -10.06 -5.48
N GLU A 129 18.87 -11.25 -6.03
CA GLU A 129 18.11 -11.47 -7.29
C GLU A 129 17.22 -12.74 -7.23
N GLY A 130 16.00 -12.69 -7.80
CA GLY A 130 15.03 -13.82 -7.86
C GLY A 130 13.58 -13.41 -7.60
N ALA A 131 12.62 -14.34 -7.72
CA ALA A 131 11.18 -14.10 -7.49
C ALA A 131 10.60 -15.07 -6.44
N TRP A 132 9.75 -14.56 -5.53
CA TRP A 132 9.25 -15.31 -4.36
C TRP A 132 7.99 -16.15 -4.61
N THR A 133 7.23 -15.87 -5.67
CA THR A 133 5.97 -16.55 -5.99
C THR A 133 5.92 -16.92 -7.46
N VAL A 134 5.11 -17.94 -7.81
CA VAL A 134 4.91 -18.41 -9.20
C VAL A 134 4.21 -17.33 -10.04
N GLU A 135 3.30 -16.56 -9.44
CA GLU A 135 2.61 -15.43 -10.06
C GLU A 135 3.12 -14.10 -9.44
N PRO A 136 4.32 -13.61 -9.80
CA PRO A 136 4.92 -12.43 -9.15
C PRO A 136 4.17 -11.11 -9.41
N LEU A 137 3.16 -11.10 -10.29
CA LEU A 137 2.30 -9.96 -10.60
C LEU A 137 0.93 -10.03 -9.90
N LYS A 138 0.71 -11.03 -9.04
CA LYS A 138 -0.51 -11.19 -8.26
C LYS A 138 -0.19 -10.91 -6.79
N PHE A 139 -1.01 -10.11 -6.13
CA PHE A 139 -0.87 -9.83 -4.71
C PHE A 139 -1.90 -10.65 -3.94
N ASP A 140 -1.43 -11.76 -3.37
CA ASP A 140 -2.20 -12.75 -2.63
C ASP A 140 -1.34 -13.30 -1.47
N ASN A 141 -1.86 -14.26 -0.70
CA ASN A 141 -1.12 -14.86 0.40
C ASN A 141 -0.09 -15.93 -0.03
N SER A 142 0.16 -16.14 -1.34
CA SER A 142 1.03 -17.20 -1.86
C SER A 142 2.44 -17.15 -1.29
N TYR A 143 2.99 -15.97 -0.95
CA TYR A 143 4.28 -15.85 -0.27
C TYR A 143 4.36 -16.71 0.99
N PHE A 144 3.35 -16.68 1.86
CA PHE A 144 3.35 -17.46 3.11
C PHE A 144 3.10 -18.95 2.86
N ILE A 145 2.26 -19.28 1.87
CA ILE A 145 2.00 -20.65 1.44
C ILE A 145 3.27 -21.29 0.88
N GLU A 146 3.97 -20.62 -0.04
CA GLU A 146 5.23 -21.10 -0.59
C GLU A 146 6.30 -21.16 0.51
N LEU A 147 6.42 -20.16 1.38
CA LEU A 147 7.39 -20.15 2.47
C LEU A 147 7.28 -21.42 3.34
N LEU A 148 6.06 -21.80 3.76
CA LEU A 148 5.79 -22.99 4.56
C LEU A 148 6.13 -24.33 3.87
N LYS A 149 6.21 -24.40 2.54
CA LYS A 149 6.57 -25.64 1.81
C LYS A 149 8.06 -26.00 1.87
N GLY A 150 8.93 -25.10 2.32
CA GLY A 150 10.40 -25.29 2.20
C GLY A 150 10.91 -25.07 0.77
N GLU A 151 12.20 -25.33 0.52
CA GLU A 151 12.87 -25.02 -0.76
C GLU A 151 12.06 -25.50 -1.99
N THR A 152 11.86 -24.61 -2.96
CA THR A 152 11.03 -24.85 -4.15
C THR A 152 11.79 -24.39 -5.39
N GLU A 153 11.97 -25.28 -6.37
CA GLU A 153 12.79 -25.02 -7.55
C GLU A 153 12.28 -23.80 -8.33
N GLY A 154 13.17 -22.84 -8.60
CA GLY A 154 12.86 -21.60 -9.32
C GLY A 154 12.28 -20.46 -8.47
N LEU A 155 11.99 -20.67 -7.18
CA LEU A 155 11.52 -19.60 -6.27
C LEU A 155 12.62 -19.17 -5.30
N LEU A 156 12.73 -17.86 -5.09
CA LEU A 156 13.66 -17.23 -4.16
C LEU A 156 13.14 -17.32 -2.72
N LYS A 157 14.04 -17.70 -1.81
CA LYS A 157 13.87 -17.56 -0.36
C LYS A 157 15.17 -17.02 0.23
N LEU A 158 15.11 -15.86 0.86
CA LEU A 158 16.24 -15.29 1.57
C LEU A 158 16.36 -15.90 2.98
N PRO A 159 17.55 -15.86 3.59
CA PRO A 159 17.72 -16.20 5.00
C PRO A 159 16.77 -15.42 5.93
N THR A 160 16.38 -14.20 5.56
CA THR A 160 15.40 -13.37 6.28
C THR A 160 13.96 -13.90 6.19
N ASP A 161 13.59 -14.52 5.07
CA ASP A 161 12.25 -15.13 4.91
C ASP A 161 12.18 -16.41 5.75
N ASN A 162 13.23 -17.24 5.66
CA ASN A 162 13.37 -18.46 6.46
C ASN A 162 13.43 -18.15 7.97
N ALA A 163 13.99 -17.01 8.39
CA ALA A 163 13.97 -16.58 9.80
C ALA A 163 12.54 -16.46 10.38
N LEU A 164 11.55 -16.10 9.55
CA LEU A 164 10.13 -16.03 9.97
C LEU A 164 9.56 -17.41 10.35
N LEU A 165 10.17 -18.51 9.89
CA LEU A 165 9.75 -19.89 10.23
C LEU A 165 10.41 -20.42 11.51
N HIS A 166 11.52 -19.82 11.92
CA HIS A 166 12.33 -20.24 13.06
C HIS A 166 12.00 -19.46 14.34
N ASP A 167 11.58 -18.20 14.22
CA ASP A 167 11.09 -17.42 15.36
C ASP A 167 9.62 -17.80 15.70
N PRO A 168 9.29 -18.17 16.95
CA PRO A 168 7.94 -18.59 17.32
C PRO A 168 6.86 -17.49 17.21
N GLU A 169 7.24 -16.21 17.39
CA GLU A 169 6.31 -15.09 17.30
C GLU A 169 5.96 -14.80 15.84
N PHE A 170 6.98 -14.72 14.96
CA PHE A 170 6.77 -14.53 13.53
C PHE A 170 6.11 -15.73 12.86
N ARG A 171 6.49 -16.95 13.24
CA ARG A 171 5.92 -18.19 12.68
C ARG A 171 4.40 -18.25 12.84
N ARG A 172 3.87 -17.76 13.97
CA ARG A 172 2.42 -17.68 14.20
C ARG A 172 1.73 -16.85 13.13
N TYR A 173 2.31 -15.73 12.70
CA TYR A 173 1.74 -14.89 11.64
C TYR A 173 1.90 -15.53 10.26
N VAL A 174 3.02 -16.20 9.96
CA VAL A 174 3.19 -16.96 8.71
C VAL A 174 2.11 -18.05 8.58
N GLU A 175 1.90 -18.84 9.63
CA GLU A 175 0.87 -19.89 9.65
C GLU A 175 -0.57 -19.36 9.68
N LEU A 176 -0.77 -18.10 10.07
CA LEU A 176 -2.06 -17.42 10.08
C LEU A 176 -2.39 -16.88 8.68
N TYR A 177 -1.49 -16.09 8.10
CA TYR A 177 -1.68 -15.48 6.77
C TYR A 177 -1.72 -16.51 5.64
N ALA A 178 -1.01 -17.64 5.76
CA ALA A 178 -1.14 -18.76 4.83
C ALA A 178 -2.52 -19.46 4.87
N LYS A 179 -3.31 -19.27 5.94
CA LYS A 179 -4.66 -19.85 6.10
C LYS A 179 -5.77 -18.83 5.86
N ASP A 180 -5.51 -17.55 6.09
CA ASP A 180 -6.48 -16.46 6.05
C ASP A 180 -5.92 -15.26 5.26
N GLU A 181 -6.33 -15.16 3.99
CA GLU A 181 -5.93 -14.08 3.09
C GLU A 181 -6.62 -12.75 3.42
N GLU A 182 -7.88 -12.77 3.89
CA GLU A 182 -8.59 -11.54 4.25
C GLU A 182 -7.93 -10.85 5.45
N LEU A 183 -7.49 -11.65 6.44
CA LEU A 183 -6.73 -11.16 7.58
C LEU A 183 -5.33 -10.68 7.18
N PHE A 184 -4.64 -11.40 6.28
CA PHE A 184 -3.39 -10.91 5.68
C PHE A 184 -3.58 -9.55 5.01
N PHE A 185 -4.59 -9.39 4.14
CA PHE A 185 -4.86 -8.14 3.43
C PHE A 185 -5.17 -6.99 4.39
N LYS A 186 -5.97 -7.24 5.43
CA LYS A 186 -6.28 -6.26 6.46
C LYS A 186 -5.01 -5.79 7.20
N ASP A 187 -4.23 -6.72 7.73
CA ASP A 187 -3.07 -6.41 8.56
C ASP A 187 -1.88 -5.87 7.71
N TYR A 188 -1.80 -6.28 6.44
CA TYR A 188 -0.90 -5.70 5.44
C TYR A 188 -1.26 -4.24 5.13
N ALA A 189 -2.53 -3.91 4.89
CA ALA A 189 -2.95 -2.54 4.61
C ALA A 189 -2.64 -1.60 5.78
N GLU A 190 -2.88 -2.04 7.02
CA GLU A 190 -2.50 -1.28 8.22
C GLU A 190 -0.98 -1.10 8.34
N SER A 191 -0.21 -2.15 8.08
CA SER A 191 1.26 -2.13 8.19
C SER A 191 1.92 -1.30 7.09
N HIS A 192 1.48 -1.43 5.83
CA HIS A 192 1.96 -0.63 4.71
C HIS A 192 1.64 0.86 4.90
N LYS A 193 0.47 1.20 5.47
CA LYS A 193 0.14 2.59 5.82
C LYS A 193 1.15 3.15 6.82
N LYS A 194 1.37 2.46 7.95
CA LYS A 194 2.36 2.85 8.99
C LYS A 194 3.76 3.03 8.41
N LEU A 195 4.21 2.08 7.59
CA LEU A 195 5.48 2.12 6.86
C LEU A 195 5.60 3.37 5.98
N SER A 196 4.60 3.62 5.12
CA SER A 196 4.60 4.75 4.20
C SER A 196 4.55 6.12 4.91
N GLU A 197 4.21 6.14 6.19
CA GLU A 197 4.10 7.32 7.06
C GLU A 197 5.26 7.40 8.09
N LEU A 198 6.29 6.56 8.02
CA LEU A 198 7.47 6.67 8.90
C LEU A 198 8.12 8.05 8.78
N GLY A 199 8.40 8.68 9.93
CA GLY A 199 8.91 10.06 9.99
C GLY A 199 7.94 11.16 9.52
N PHE A 200 6.81 10.81 8.89
CA PHE A 200 5.79 11.75 8.44
C PHE A 200 4.84 12.09 9.59
N THR A 201 4.75 13.37 9.94
CA THR A 201 3.76 13.87 10.89
C THR A 201 2.72 14.72 10.18
N SER A 202 1.50 14.18 10.07
CA SER A 202 0.34 15.02 9.75
C SER A 202 0.13 16.04 10.88
N ARG A 203 0.03 17.33 10.52
CA ARG A 203 -0.02 18.43 11.49
C ARG A 203 -1.39 18.50 12.17
N GLN A 204 -1.62 17.62 13.15
CA GLN A 204 -2.76 17.77 14.05
C GLN A 204 -2.53 18.98 14.96
N THR A 205 -3.23 20.07 14.68
CA THR A 205 -3.41 21.15 15.66
C THR A 205 -4.21 20.59 16.81
N GLY A 206 -3.59 20.47 17.99
CA GLY A 206 -4.24 19.91 19.18
C GLY A 206 -5.53 20.66 19.51
N SER A 207 -6.62 19.91 19.62
CA SER A 207 -7.89 20.40 20.16
C SER A 207 -8.41 19.33 21.11
N ALA A 208 -8.63 19.72 22.36
CA ALA A 208 -9.11 18.81 23.39
C ALA A 208 -10.46 18.22 23.00
N THR A 209 -10.64 16.92 23.25
CA THR A 209 -11.80 16.15 22.82
C THR A 209 -13.09 16.67 23.47
N LYS A 210 -13.83 17.52 22.75
CA LYS A 210 -15.26 17.74 23.00
C LYS A 210 -16.05 16.81 22.09
N THR A 211 -16.61 15.76 22.68
CA THR A 211 -17.53 14.83 22.01
C THR A 211 -18.75 15.59 21.51
N ILE A 212 -18.87 15.76 20.18
CA ILE A 212 -20.12 16.18 19.53
C ILE A 212 -20.61 14.98 18.74
N ALA A 213 -21.60 14.27 19.30
CA ALA A 213 -22.31 13.22 18.59
C ALA A 213 -23.05 13.83 17.39
N THR A 214 -22.71 13.38 16.18
CA THR A 214 -23.30 13.89 14.93
C THR A 214 -24.32 12.89 14.40
N SER A 215 -25.60 13.21 14.61
CA SER A 215 -26.77 12.34 14.36
C SER A 215 -27.01 11.97 12.88
N ALA A 216 -26.24 12.54 11.95
CA ALA A 216 -26.51 12.45 10.50
C ALA A 216 -26.19 11.08 9.88
N VAL A 217 -25.20 10.34 10.40
CA VAL A 217 -24.73 9.09 9.78
C VAL A 217 -25.71 7.93 9.99
N LEU A 218 -26.42 7.90 11.12
CA LEU A 218 -27.43 6.86 11.42
C LEU A 218 -28.68 6.95 10.54
N ALA A 219 -28.99 8.13 10.00
CA ALA A 219 -30.18 8.32 9.16
C ALA A 219 -30.04 7.67 7.77
N GLN A 220 -28.81 7.63 7.21
CA GLN A 220 -28.58 7.11 5.85
C GLN A 220 -28.52 5.57 5.81
N SER A 221 -27.99 4.92 6.85
CA SER A 221 -27.98 3.45 6.94
C SER A 221 -29.38 2.87 7.19
N ALA A 222 -30.18 3.50 8.06
CA ALA A 222 -31.54 3.07 8.36
C ALA A 222 -32.45 3.09 7.12
N PHE A 223 -32.30 4.10 6.24
CA PHE A 223 -33.12 4.22 5.04
C PHE A 223 -32.83 3.12 4.00
N GLY A 224 -31.55 2.76 3.81
CA GLY A 224 -31.16 1.69 2.90
C GLY A 224 -31.71 0.32 3.30
N VAL A 225 -31.67 0.00 4.60
CA VAL A 225 -32.21 -1.27 5.14
C VAL A 225 -33.73 -1.33 5.00
N ALA A 226 -34.44 -0.22 5.26
CA ALA A 226 -35.90 -0.16 5.12
C ALA A 226 -36.37 -0.38 3.68
N VAL A 227 -35.68 0.23 2.69
CA VAL A 227 -35.99 0.04 1.27
C VAL A 227 -35.74 -1.41 0.83
N ALA A 228 -34.61 -2.01 1.23
CA ALA A 228 -34.31 -3.41 0.91
C ALA A 228 -35.37 -4.38 1.48
N ALA A 229 -35.77 -4.19 2.74
CA ALA A 229 -36.81 -5.01 3.37
C ALA A 229 -38.18 -4.85 2.66
N ALA A 230 -38.56 -3.62 2.30
CA ALA A 230 -39.80 -3.36 1.57
C ALA A 230 -39.83 -4.04 0.18
N VAL A 231 -38.72 -4.00 -0.56
CA VAL A 231 -38.60 -4.68 -1.86
C VAL A 231 -38.74 -6.20 -1.73
N VAL A 232 -38.12 -6.81 -0.71
CA VAL A 232 -38.24 -8.26 -0.46
C VAL A 232 -39.67 -8.64 -0.10
N ILE A 233 -40.33 -7.89 0.81
CA ILE A 233 -41.71 -8.16 1.23
C ILE A 233 -42.67 -8.01 0.04
N LEU A 234 -42.56 -6.94 -0.75
CA LEU A 234 -43.42 -6.72 -1.92
C LEU A 234 -43.20 -7.79 -3.01
N SER A 235 -41.94 -8.22 -3.23
CA SER A 235 -41.62 -9.31 -4.16
C SER A 235 -42.24 -10.63 -3.70
N TYR A 236 -42.18 -10.95 -2.40
CA TYR A 236 -42.81 -12.14 -1.83
C TYR A 236 -44.33 -12.09 -1.95
N CYS A 237 -44.96 -10.95 -1.65
CA CYS A 237 -46.41 -10.76 -1.82
C CYS A 237 -46.85 -10.89 -3.28
N TYR A 238 -46.05 -10.39 -4.23
CA TYR A 238 -46.30 -10.53 -5.67
C TYR A 238 -46.16 -11.99 -6.14
N GLU A 239 -45.15 -12.73 -5.68
CA GLU A 239 -45.06 -14.16 -5.96
C GLU A 239 -46.22 -14.96 -5.36
N ALA A 240 -46.60 -14.66 -4.11
CA ALA A 240 -47.72 -15.33 -3.44
C ALA A 240 -49.06 -15.07 -4.13
N SER A 241 -49.27 -13.90 -4.74
CA SER A 241 -50.48 -13.60 -5.51
C SER A 241 -50.51 -14.30 -6.88
N ARG A 242 -49.35 -14.66 -7.43
CA ARG A 242 -49.21 -15.42 -8.69
C ARG A 242 -49.32 -16.95 -8.56
N ARG A 243 -49.41 -17.47 -7.34
CA ARG A 243 -49.56 -18.92 -7.04
C ARG A 243 -50.99 -19.29 -6.60
N LYS A 244 -51.97 -18.43 -6.88
CA LYS A 244 -53.41 -18.68 -6.77
C LYS A 244 -54.05 -18.60 -8.16
#